data_AF-A0A970KDD5-F1
#
_entry.id   AF-A0A970KDD5-F1
#
_cell.length_a   1.000
_cell.length_b   1.000
_cell.length_c   1.000
_cell.angle_alpha   90.00
_cell.angle_beta   90.00
_cell.angle_gamma   90.00
#
_symmetry.space_group_name_H-M   'P 1'
#
loop_
_entity.id
_entity.type
_entity.pdbx_description
1 polymer ?
#
loop_
_entity_poly.entity_id
_entity_poly.type
_entity_poly.pdbx_seq_one_letter_code
_entity_poly.pdbx_strand_id
1 'polypeptide(L)'
;MATRKLKNFEFAGLHNTDADNYPVLHCFEDFETPNGFAFVVSGSEMVVGGDQQVCRVINERVRYYLDNEVLDDPREAVGNALVYANGFVYEKSRKEEDFVAEKASVLCALQQEGKVYYAWMGEVSLFLYTGKRRYPLTWPAREEGAYTTVSEQEGNAILFLGVKQLAEPALCEQPLVPVDGDMLFMGTGNIWESLRDKAFCTLMADSMPTHTKLQRLMKLAGEIRSEQPAAAHLIAFYNLDQTERSFAAGKTPAGPSVRERIQAKIEERPKNKNVRNVLIALGVLILVYMFYDLFLNNPNKPVNVRIPEEAAAVVDSLSLVDVTQTGEVQAAATLPDDVEYIVRSGDTWGSIYRNYEVCSWFIKNHPANAGKFDPDENPVYNTKLIIPVRYSGSKSRNPSYYQEFTIEKVGSSCQNVNESFKRRFDRKVSASD
;
A
#
# COMPACT_ATOMS: atom_id res chain seq x y z
N MET A 1 14.02 28.27 11.34
CA MET A 1 15.11 27.27 11.40
C MET A 1 16.29 27.75 10.56
N ALA A 2 17.53 27.59 11.02
CA ALA A 2 18.73 27.91 10.24
C ALA A 2 19.07 26.79 9.23
N THR A 3 19.94 27.08 8.24
CA THR A 3 20.47 26.06 7.30
C THR A 3 21.13 24.90 8.08
N ARG A 4 20.73 23.67 7.78
CA ARG A 4 21.35 22.44 8.31
C ARG A 4 22.31 21.88 7.27
N LYS A 5 23.52 21.49 7.69
CA LYS A 5 24.57 20.94 6.81
C LYS A 5 24.84 19.49 7.17
N LEU A 6 24.90 18.63 6.15
CA LEU A 6 25.31 17.24 6.23
C LEU A 6 26.51 17.00 5.31
N LYS A 7 26.97 15.76 5.17
CA LYS A 7 28.21 15.44 4.46
C LYS A 7 28.19 15.91 2.99
N ASN A 8 27.09 15.63 2.29
CA ASN A 8 26.98 15.77 0.83
C ASN A 8 25.87 16.74 0.39
N PHE A 9 25.20 17.38 1.36
CA PHE A 9 24.15 18.35 1.08
C PHE A 9 23.89 19.23 2.31
N GLU A 10 23.35 20.42 2.06
CA GLU A 10 22.72 21.26 3.07
C GLU A 10 21.27 21.50 2.70
N PHE A 11 20.45 21.85 3.68
CA PHE A 11 19.05 22.11 3.43
C PHE A 11 18.46 23.13 4.40
N ALA A 12 17.32 23.69 4.02
CA ALA A 12 16.49 24.50 4.88
C ALA A 12 15.02 24.25 4.56
N GLY A 13 14.19 24.28 5.61
CA GLY A 13 12.75 24.24 5.49
C GLY A 13 12.08 25.47 6.09
N LEU A 14 11.00 25.90 5.44
CA LEU A 14 10.18 27.02 5.86
C LEU A 14 8.71 26.77 5.50
N HIS A 15 7.81 27.31 6.33
CA HIS A 15 6.40 27.41 6.03
C HIS A 15 5.91 28.81 6.38
N ASN A 16 4.96 29.35 5.62
CA ASN A 16 4.32 30.62 5.88
C ASN A 16 2.95 30.31 6.49
N THR A 17 2.90 30.18 7.81
CA THR A 17 1.64 30.31 8.54
C THR A 17 1.71 31.64 9.26
N ASP A 18 0.70 32.49 9.05
CA ASP A 18 0.54 33.68 9.86
C ASP A 18 0.44 33.26 11.32
N ALA A 19 1.21 33.98 12.13
CA ALA A 19 1.36 33.72 13.54
C ALA A 19 0.01 33.67 14.27
N ASP A 20 -0.10 32.67 15.13
CA ASP A 20 -0.91 32.62 16.36
C ASP A 20 -2.41 32.27 16.31
N ASN A 21 -3.11 32.14 15.18
CA ASN A 21 -4.57 31.82 15.23
C ASN A 21 -5.15 30.89 14.15
N TYR A 22 -4.36 30.35 13.22
CA TYR A 22 -4.88 29.45 12.18
C TYR A 22 -4.28 28.05 12.26
N PRO A 23 -5.06 27.01 11.92
CA PRO A 23 -4.53 25.65 11.83
C PRO A 23 -3.41 25.59 10.79
N VAL A 24 -2.33 24.87 11.10
CA VAL A 24 -1.25 24.68 10.13
C VAL A 24 -1.78 23.85 8.97
N LEU A 25 -1.98 24.52 7.83
CA LEU A 25 -2.46 23.91 6.60
C LEU A 25 -1.35 23.25 5.79
N HIS A 26 -0.12 23.76 5.95
CA HIS A 26 1.06 23.29 5.23
C HIS A 26 2.22 23.13 6.19
N CYS A 27 2.90 21.99 6.13
CA CYS A 27 4.06 21.73 6.95
C CYS A 27 5.14 20.99 6.17
N PHE A 28 6.32 20.92 6.78
CA PHE A 28 7.44 20.15 6.30
C PHE A 28 8.04 19.38 7.47
N GLU A 29 8.75 18.30 7.15
CA GLU A 29 9.54 17.56 8.12
C GLU A 29 10.79 16.98 7.44
N ASP A 30 11.88 16.89 8.20
CA ASP A 30 13.15 16.29 7.80
C ASP A 30 13.69 15.41 8.93
N PHE A 31 14.12 14.18 8.58
CA PHE A 31 14.54 13.19 9.57
C PHE A 31 15.46 12.11 8.97
N GLU A 32 16.25 11.47 9.82
CA GLU A 32 17.06 10.31 9.48
C GLU A 32 16.23 9.03 9.60
N THR A 33 16.42 8.11 8.67
CA THR A 33 15.76 6.81 8.59
C THR A 33 16.80 5.71 8.36
N PRO A 34 16.48 4.43 8.60
CA PRO A 34 17.35 3.31 8.21
C PRO A 34 17.72 3.31 6.72
N ASN A 35 16.86 3.85 5.86
CA ASN A 35 17.04 3.88 4.40
C ASN A 35 17.72 5.17 3.91
N GLY A 36 18.13 6.08 4.79
CA GLY A 36 18.76 7.36 4.43
C GLY A 36 18.07 8.58 5.04
N PHE A 37 18.27 9.76 4.44
CA PHE A 37 17.72 11.01 4.97
C PHE A 37 16.44 11.41 4.23
N ALA A 38 15.33 11.53 4.95
CA ALA A 38 14.02 11.81 4.38
C ALA A 38 13.62 13.29 4.51
N PHE A 39 12.94 13.78 3.49
CA PHE A 39 12.32 15.09 3.42
C PHE A 39 10.86 14.93 3.03
N VAL A 40 9.96 15.55 3.77
CA VAL A 40 8.52 15.48 3.54
C VAL A 40 7.95 16.89 3.53
N VAL A 41 7.14 17.21 2.53
CA VAL A 41 6.30 18.41 2.53
C VAL A 41 4.86 18.01 2.29
N SER A 42 3.94 18.54 3.08
CA SER A 42 2.51 18.23 2.96
C SER A 42 1.64 19.46 3.17
N GLY A 43 0.50 19.48 2.49
CA GLY A 43 -0.42 20.62 2.48
C GLY A 43 -1.86 20.18 2.28
N SER A 44 -2.81 20.99 2.74
CA SER A 44 -4.25 20.79 2.53
C SER A 44 -4.91 22.16 2.37
N GLU A 45 -5.97 22.24 1.56
CA GLU A 45 -6.66 23.50 1.26
C GLU A 45 -7.70 23.91 2.32
N MET A 46 -8.09 23.01 3.23
CA MET A 46 -9.12 23.31 4.24
C MET A 46 -8.86 22.57 5.56
N VAL A 47 -9.22 23.19 6.67
CA VAL A 47 -9.41 22.53 7.97
C VAL A 47 -10.88 22.59 8.32
N VAL A 48 -11.51 21.43 8.46
CA VAL A 48 -12.87 21.32 8.99
C VAL A 48 -12.77 20.54 10.29
N GLY A 49 -13.01 21.22 11.41
CA GLY A 49 -13.09 20.65 12.76
C GLY A 49 -11.74 20.47 13.49
N GLY A 50 -11.70 20.86 14.76
CA GLY A 50 -10.69 20.40 15.74
C GLY A 50 -9.28 21.02 15.75
N ASP A 51 -8.54 20.73 16.82
CA ASP A 51 -7.13 21.08 17.05
C ASP A 51 -6.14 20.28 16.17
N GLN A 52 -6.65 19.33 15.39
CA GLN A 52 -5.82 18.37 14.64
C GLN A 52 -5.49 18.88 13.24
N GLN A 53 -4.19 18.89 12.93
CA GLN A 53 -3.66 19.43 11.68
C GLN A 53 -3.38 18.27 10.71
N VAL A 54 -4.16 18.18 9.63
CA VAL A 54 -4.07 17.10 8.62
C VAL A 54 -2.64 16.90 8.12
N CYS A 55 -1.93 17.98 7.79
CA CYS A 55 -0.55 17.92 7.29
C CYS A 55 0.43 17.30 8.31
N ARG A 56 0.27 17.60 9.62
CA ARG A 56 1.08 16.97 10.67
C ARG A 56 0.80 15.48 10.78
N VAL A 57 -0.48 15.09 10.74
CA VAL A 57 -0.86 13.67 10.73
C VAL A 57 -0.25 12.95 9.53
N ILE A 58 -0.24 13.57 8.34
CA ILE A 58 0.40 12.98 7.16
C ILE A 58 1.89 12.77 7.40
N ASN A 59 2.62 13.81 7.83
CA ASN A 59 4.07 13.71 8.03
C ASN A 59 4.42 12.70 9.12
N GLU A 60 3.69 12.67 10.24
CA GLU A 60 3.86 11.69 11.31
C GLU A 60 3.70 10.25 10.80
N ARG A 61 2.75 10.01 9.90
CA ARG A 61 2.52 8.65 9.34
C ARG A 61 3.59 8.27 8.34
N VAL A 62 4.04 9.20 7.50
CA VAL A 62 5.18 8.97 6.59
C VAL A 62 6.43 8.68 7.39
N ARG A 63 6.71 9.47 8.43
CA ARG A 63 7.84 9.24 9.34
C ARG A 63 7.75 7.91 10.05
N TYR A 64 6.61 7.61 10.66
CA TYR A 64 6.39 6.33 11.32
C TYR A 64 6.70 5.14 10.39
N TYR A 65 6.26 5.20 9.14
CA TYR A 65 6.53 4.15 8.18
C TYR A 65 8.03 4.02 7.89
N LEU A 66 8.69 5.12 7.54
CA LEU A 66 10.10 5.12 7.16
C LEU A 66 11.05 4.84 8.34
N ASP A 67 10.65 5.13 9.58
CA ASP A 67 11.44 4.83 10.78
C ASP A 67 11.41 3.34 11.15
N ASN A 68 10.36 2.60 10.76
CA ASN A 68 10.14 1.20 11.16
C ASN A 68 10.37 0.19 10.03
N GLU A 69 10.23 0.59 8.77
CA GLU A 69 10.37 -0.31 7.62
C GLU A 69 11.75 -0.16 6.97
N VAL A 70 12.49 -1.27 6.93
CA VAL A 70 13.75 -1.37 6.17
C VAL A 70 13.45 -2.09 4.88
N LEU A 71 13.57 -1.40 3.76
CA LEU A 71 13.26 -1.93 2.44
C LEU A 71 14.51 -1.90 1.57
N ASP A 72 14.72 -2.96 0.79
CA ASP A 72 15.87 -3.07 -0.11
C ASP A 72 15.80 -2.05 -1.26
N ASP A 73 14.59 -1.74 -1.74
CA ASP A 73 14.36 -0.69 -2.73
C ASP A 73 13.88 0.63 -2.09
N PRO A 74 14.72 1.67 -2.01
CA PRO A 74 14.32 2.99 -1.52
C PRO A 74 13.19 3.65 -2.34
N ARG A 75 12.99 3.26 -3.61
CA ARG A 75 11.84 3.71 -4.40
C ARG A 75 10.53 3.15 -3.84
N GLU A 76 10.52 1.88 -3.48
CA GLU A 76 9.37 1.25 -2.82
C GLU A 76 9.15 1.87 -1.44
N ALA A 77 10.21 2.21 -0.71
CA ALA A 77 10.10 2.84 0.61
C ALA A 77 9.29 4.14 0.57
N VAL A 78 9.63 5.07 -0.34
CA VAL A 78 8.88 6.33 -0.47
C VAL A 78 7.46 6.10 -1.01
N GLY A 79 7.25 5.13 -1.91
CA GLY A 79 5.91 4.81 -2.42
C GLY A 79 5.00 4.22 -1.35
N ASN A 80 5.47 3.18 -0.66
CA ASN A 80 4.71 2.48 0.36
C ASN A 80 4.42 3.37 1.57
N ALA A 81 5.33 4.30 1.92
CA ALA A 81 5.07 5.30 2.95
C ALA A 81 3.86 6.17 2.63
N LEU A 82 3.70 6.56 1.36
CA LEU A 82 2.58 7.37 0.90
C LEU A 82 1.28 6.55 0.82
N VAL A 83 1.35 5.29 0.38
CA VAL A 83 0.21 4.36 0.42
C VAL A 83 -0.29 4.17 1.86
N TYR A 84 0.63 3.97 2.79
CA TYR A 84 0.33 3.82 4.22
C TYR A 84 -0.32 5.08 4.80
N ALA A 85 0.28 6.25 4.55
CA ALA A 85 -0.28 7.53 4.96
C ALA A 85 -1.68 7.78 4.37
N ASN A 86 -1.88 7.44 3.08
CA ASN A 86 -3.18 7.54 2.42
C ASN A 86 -4.24 6.67 3.08
N GLY A 87 -3.93 5.39 3.34
CA GLY A 87 -4.85 4.47 4.01
C GLY A 87 -5.25 4.97 5.40
N PHE A 88 -4.29 5.50 6.17
CA PHE A 88 -4.55 6.06 7.48
C PHE A 88 -5.46 7.30 7.42
N VAL A 89 -5.13 8.27 6.55
CA VAL A 89 -5.91 9.51 6.42
C VAL A 89 -7.31 9.22 5.89
N TYR A 90 -7.45 8.28 4.95
CA TYR A 90 -8.76 7.83 4.46
C TYR A 90 -9.64 7.26 5.59
N GLU A 91 -9.09 6.32 6.37
CA GLU A 91 -9.83 5.70 7.48
C GLU A 91 -10.15 6.71 8.57
N LYS A 92 -9.23 7.61 8.88
CA LYS A 92 -9.44 8.66 9.89
C LYS A 92 -10.53 9.63 9.46
N SER A 93 -10.51 10.07 8.20
CA SER A 93 -11.51 11.02 7.66
C SER A 93 -12.93 10.45 7.61
N ARG A 94 -13.06 9.12 7.66
CA ARG A 94 -14.37 8.44 7.74
C ARG A 94 -14.88 8.25 9.16
N LYS A 95 -13.97 8.18 10.14
CA LYS A 95 -14.30 7.89 11.55
C LYS A 95 -14.49 9.15 12.37
N GLU A 96 -13.78 10.21 12.04
CA GLU A 96 -13.78 11.48 12.77
C GLU A 96 -14.41 12.55 11.87
N GLU A 97 -15.60 13.05 12.24
CA GLU A 97 -16.30 14.11 11.49
C GLU A 97 -15.48 15.42 11.45
N ASP A 98 -14.66 15.66 12.48
CA ASP A 98 -13.78 16.81 12.61
C ASP A 98 -12.41 16.60 11.93
N PHE A 99 -12.22 15.55 11.15
CA PHE A 99 -10.97 15.32 10.41
C PHE A 99 -11.27 15.19 8.92
N VAL A 100 -11.23 16.32 8.19
CA VAL A 100 -11.46 16.32 6.74
C VAL A 100 -10.17 16.63 5.99
N ALA A 101 -9.63 15.63 5.30
CA ALA A 101 -8.46 15.77 4.45
C ALA A 101 -8.84 16.26 3.03
N GLU A 102 -9.36 17.49 2.93
CA GLU A 102 -9.72 18.06 1.63
C GLU A 102 -8.46 18.48 0.85
N LYS A 103 -8.34 17.95 -0.38
CA LYS A 103 -7.21 18.19 -1.29
C LYS A 103 -5.83 18.06 -0.64
N ALA A 104 -5.70 17.09 0.26
CA ALA A 104 -4.43 16.81 0.93
C ALA A 104 -3.38 16.34 -0.10
N SER A 105 -2.23 16.99 -0.07
CA SER A 105 -1.11 16.79 -0.98
C SER A 105 0.15 16.49 -0.17
N VAL A 106 1.00 15.60 -0.68
CA VAL A 106 2.23 15.18 -0.03
C VAL A 106 3.32 14.88 -1.05
N LEU A 107 4.54 15.24 -0.72
CA LEU A 107 5.74 14.91 -1.47
C LEU A 107 6.78 14.41 -0.47
N CYS A 108 7.28 13.21 -0.69
CA CYS A 108 8.35 12.61 0.07
C CYS A 108 9.56 12.39 -0.85
N ALA A 109 10.74 12.79 -0.38
CA ALA A 109 12.01 12.50 -1.01
C ALA A 109 12.96 11.83 0.00
N LEU A 110 13.61 10.76 -0.41
CA LEU A 110 14.60 10.02 0.35
C LEU A 110 15.96 10.15 -0.34
N GLN A 111 16.93 10.71 0.38
CA GLN A 111 18.32 10.72 -0.05
C GLN A 111 19.00 9.46 0.49
N GLN A 112 19.60 8.68 -0.41
CA GLN A 112 20.41 7.52 -0.07
C GLN A 112 21.58 7.41 -1.05
N GLU A 113 22.80 7.25 -0.54
CA GLU A 113 24.01 6.99 -1.35
C GLU A 113 24.23 7.94 -2.55
N GLY A 114 23.93 9.23 -2.36
CA GLY A 114 24.11 10.25 -3.40
C GLY A 114 22.97 10.30 -4.41
N LYS A 115 21.93 9.47 -4.26
CA LYS A 115 20.72 9.45 -5.08
C LYS A 115 19.53 9.98 -4.30
N VAL A 116 18.53 10.48 -5.02
CA VAL A 116 17.27 10.95 -4.46
C VAL A 116 16.11 10.19 -5.10
N TYR A 117 15.36 9.49 -4.26
CA TYR A 117 14.14 8.79 -4.61
C TYR A 117 12.97 9.62 -4.12
N TYR A 118 11.89 9.75 -4.91
CA TYR A 118 10.77 10.56 -4.49
C TYR A 118 9.43 10.02 -4.97
N ALA A 119 8.40 10.31 -4.18
CA ALA A 119 7.03 9.94 -4.44
C ALA A 119 6.11 11.10 -4.06
N TRP A 120 4.97 11.24 -4.75
CA TRP A 120 4.03 12.32 -4.46
C TRP A 120 2.56 11.98 -4.75
N MET A 121 1.68 12.74 -4.09
CA MET A 121 0.24 12.78 -4.32
C MET A 121 -0.27 14.22 -4.19
N GLY A 122 -1.28 14.57 -4.97
CA GLY A 122 -1.87 15.91 -4.96
C GLY A 122 -1.01 16.97 -5.67
N GLU A 123 -1.21 18.23 -5.26
CA GLU A 123 -0.57 19.41 -5.83
C GLU A 123 0.73 19.78 -5.09
N VAL A 124 1.85 19.31 -5.64
CA VAL A 124 3.19 19.55 -5.12
C VAL A 124 4.14 19.98 -6.22
N SER A 125 5.13 20.79 -5.86
CA SER A 125 6.17 21.28 -6.76
C SER A 125 7.52 20.68 -6.39
N LEU A 126 8.12 19.93 -7.30
CA LEU A 126 9.50 19.46 -7.21
C LEU A 126 10.29 20.00 -8.40
N PHE A 127 11.34 20.78 -8.11
CA PHE A 127 12.19 21.38 -9.13
C PHE A 127 13.66 21.07 -8.90
N LEU A 128 14.37 20.65 -9.95
CA LEU A 128 15.82 20.58 -9.97
C LEU A 128 16.39 21.85 -10.61
N TYR A 129 17.23 22.57 -9.88
CA TYR A 129 18.03 23.65 -10.40
C TYR A 129 19.47 23.18 -10.64
N THR A 130 19.96 23.41 -11.87
CA THR A 130 21.25 22.90 -12.36
C THR A 130 22.33 23.97 -12.45
N GLY A 131 22.20 25.07 -11.71
CA GLY A 131 23.04 26.27 -11.86
C GLY A 131 22.69 27.16 -13.05
N LYS A 132 21.98 26.62 -14.07
CA LYS A 132 21.56 27.39 -15.25
C LYS A 132 20.05 27.44 -15.42
N ARG A 133 19.38 26.29 -15.24
CA ARG A 133 17.97 26.13 -15.55
C ARG A 133 17.24 25.37 -14.45
N ARG A 134 15.97 25.72 -14.28
CA ARG A 134 14.97 25.00 -13.47
C ARG A 134 14.33 23.89 -14.32
N TYR A 135 14.33 22.67 -13.81
CA TYR A 135 13.68 21.50 -14.41
C TYR A 135 12.57 21.01 -13.49
N PRO A 136 11.30 21.04 -13.93
CA PRO A 136 10.22 20.44 -13.18
C PRO A 136 10.32 18.91 -13.21
N LEU A 137 10.27 18.31 -12.02
CA LEU A 137 10.29 16.86 -11.82
C LEU A 137 8.90 16.31 -11.48
N THR A 138 8.00 17.15 -10.97
CA THR A 138 6.57 16.83 -10.76
C THR A 138 5.68 17.71 -11.64
N TRP A 139 4.43 17.27 -11.82
CA TRP A 139 3.37 17.97 -12.55
C TRP A 139 2.91 19.26 -11.84
N PRO A 140 2.43 20.31 -12.55
CA PRO A 140 2.22 20.41 -13.99
C PRO A 140 3.47 20.84 -14.77
N ALA A 141 4.02 19.91 -15.55
CA ALA A 141 4.92 20.27 -16.64
C ALA A 141 4.05 20.86 -17.76
N ARG A 142 3.80 22.18 -17.72
CA ARG A 142 3.14 22.88 -18.83
C ARG A 142 4.04 22.82 -20.07
N GLU A 143 3.52 22.34 -21.19
CA GLU A 143 3.96 22.84 -22.50
C GLU A 143 3.71 24.35 -22.55
N GLU A 144 4.65 25.11 -23.12
CA GLU A 144 4.59 26.57 -23.20
C GLU A 144 3.25 27.03 -23.83
N GLY A 145 2.40 27.71 -23.06
CA GLY A 145 1.29 28.51 -23.63
C GLY A 145 -0.12 28.35 -23.07
N ALA A 146 -0.40 27.40 -22.16
CA ALA A 146 -1.78 27.20 -21.68
C ALA A 146 -2.01 27.67 -20.22
N TYR A 147 -2.68 28.81 -20.04
CA TYR A 147 -3.22 29.29 -18.76
C TYR A 147 -4.57 28.66 -18.40
N THR A 148 -4.72 27.37 -18.68
CA THR A 148 -5.90 26.60 -18.26
C THR A 148 -5.45 25.47 -17.36
N THR A 149 -6.26 25.16 -16.35
CA THR A 149 -6.20 23.96 -15.54
C THR A 149 -6.27 22.73 -16.46
N VAL A 150 -5.10 22.21 -16.88
CA VAL A 150 -4.99 21.07 -17.80
C VAL A 150 -5.53 19.76 -17.19
N SER A 151 -5.99 19.77 -15.92
CA SER A 151 -6.69 18.65 -15.30
C SER A 151 -7.96 18.20 -16.05
N GLU A 152 -8.57 19.03 -16.91
CA GLU A 152 -9.77 18.63 -17.65
C GLU A 152 -9.54 18.29 -19.12
N GLN A 153 -8.46 18.76 -19.75
CA GLN A 153 -8.26 18.57 -21.19
C GLN A 153 -7.58 17.24 -21.56
N GLU A 154 -6.80 16.65 -20.67
CA GLU A 154 -6.18 15.32 -20.87
C GLU A 154 -6.83 14.18 -20.06
N GLY A 155 -7.89 14.47 -19.29
CA GLY A 155 -8.67 13.44 -18.60
C GLY A 155 -8.01 12.77 -17.39
N ASN A 156 -6.81 13.19 -16.97
CA ASN A 156 -6.15 12.71 -15.76
C ASN A 156 -6.50 13.60 -14.55
N ALA A 157 -7.41 13.13 -13.70
CA ALA A 157 -7.74 13.81 -12.44
C ALA A 157 -6.60 13.65 -11.41
N ILE A 158 -6.19 14.75 -10.78
CA ILE A 158 -5.20 14.75 -9.69
C ILE A 158 -5.72 13.91 -8.52
N LEU A 159 -4.90 12.97 -8.04
CA LEU A 159 -5.23 12.11 -6.92
C LEU A 159 -4.71 12.72 -5.62
N PHE A 160 -5.63 13.21 -4.80
CA PHE A 160 -5.34 13.71 -3.45
C PHE A 160 -5.36 12.58 -2.42
N LEU A 161 -4.59 12.77 -1.37
CA LEU A 161 -4.42 11.80 -0.30
C LEU A 161 -5.68 11.74 0.57
N GLY A 162 -6.07 10.54 1.00
CA GLY A 162 -7.23 10.32 1.88
C GLY A 162 -8.60 10.32 1.17
N VAL A 163 -8.66 10.56 -0.14
CA VAL A 163 -9.93 10.56 -0.91
C VAL A 163 -10.40 9.14 -1.25
N LYS A 164 -9.45 8.24 -1.57
CA LYS A 164 -9.71 6.83 -1.87
C LYS A 164 -8.85 5.95 -0.98
N GLN A 165 -9.42 4.83 -0.54
CA GLN A 165 -8.70 3.85 0.27
C GLN A 165 -7.48 3.29 -0.46
N LEU A 166 -7.69 2.92 -1.73
CA LEU A 166 -6.67 2.40 -2.62
C LEU A 166 -6.33 3.48 -3.64
N ALA A 167 -5.16 4.08 -3.45
CA ALA A 167 -4.62 5.15 -4.26
C ALA A 167 -3.12 4.91 -4.40
N GLU A 168 -2.65 4.83 -5.64
CA GLU A 168 -1.22 4.68 -5.93
C GLU A 168 -0.57 6.06 -6.04
N PRO A 169 0.48 6.34 -5.26
CA PRO A 169 1.24 7.57 -5.41
C PRO A 169 2.01 7.56 -6.72
N ALA A 170 2.29 8.76 -7.21
CA ALA A 170 3.24 8.94 -8.28
C ALA A 170 4.65 8.67 -7.77
N LEU A 171 5.50 8.08 -8.61
CA LEU A 171 6.86 7.65 -8.26
C LEU A 171 7.85 8.14 -9.30
N CYS A 172 9.08 8.45 -8.88
CA CYS A 172 10.18 8.65 -9.81
C CYS A 172 10.46 7.36 -10.58
N GLU A 173 10.53 7.43 -11.93
CA GLU A 173 10.86 6.25 -12.75
C GLU A 173 12.31 5.82 -12.57
N GLN A 174 13.20 6.81 -12.42
CA GLN A 174 14.61 6.62 -12.12
C GLN A 174 15.01 7.56 -10.98
N PRO A 175 15.96 7.17 -10.12
CA PRO A 175 16.46 8.05 -9.08
C PRO A 175 17.06 9.32 -9.68
N LEU A 176 16.84 10.45 -9.01
CA LEU A 176 17.56 11.67 -9.29
C LEU A 176 19.00 11.52 -8.78
N VAL A 177 19.96 11.64 -9.68
CA VAL A 177 21.39 11.71 -9.39
C VAL A 177 21.82 13.17 -9.54
N PRO A 178 21.87 13.95 -8.44
CA PRO A 178 22.36 15.33 -8.47
C PRO A 178 23.88 15.35 -8.69
N VAL A 179 24.43 16.48 -9.11
CA VAL A 179 25.88 16.74 -9.05
C VAL A 179 26.16 18.02 -8.27
N ASP A 180 27.43 18.30 -8.01
CA ASP A 180 27.83 19.49 -7.26
C ASP A 180 27.23 20.79 -7.80
N GLY A 181 26.67 21.57 -6.87
CA GLY A 181 26.00 22.84 -7.15
C GLY A 181 24.54 22.71 -7.58
N ASP A 182 24.01 21.50 -7.73
CA ASP A 182 22.57 21.30 -7.95
C ASP A 182 21.79 21.66 -6.69
N MET A 183 20.56 22.14 -6.90
CA MET A 183 19.61 22.39 -5.81
C MET A 183 18.26 21.75 -6.13
N LEU A 184 17.71 21.03 -5.16
CA LEU A 184 16.38 20.46 -5.23
C LEU A 184 15.42 21.29 -4.38
N PHE A 185 14.39 21.80 -5.01
CA PHE A 185 13.31 22.52 -4.36
C PHE A 185 12.08 21.63 -4.26
N MET A 186 11.48 21.57 -3.08
CA MET A 186 10.23 20.87 -2.78
C MET A 186 9.26 21.87 -2.20
N GLY A 187 8.01 21.89 -2.67
CA GLY A 187 7.01 22.84 -2.19
C GLY A 187 5.60 22.30 -2.27
N THR A 188 4.74 22.77 -1.37
CA THR A 188 3.31 22.45 -1.36
C THR A 188 2.51 23.52 -2.07
N GLY A 189 1.43 23.14 -2.77
CA GLY A 189 0.56 24.07 -3.47
C GLY A 189 1.12 24.55 -4.81
N ASN A 190 0.30 25.25 -5.57
CA ASN A 190 0.61 25.70 -6.95
C ASN A 190 1.25 27.11 -7.02
N ILE A 191 1.52 27.74 -5.87
CA ILE A 191 2.10 29.10 -5.81
C ILE A 191 3.46 29.18 -6.53
N TRP A 192 4.22 28.09 -6.49
CA TRP A 192 5.58 28.01 -7.03
C TRP A 192 5.64 28.02 -8.56
N GLU A 193 4.51 27.73 -9.23
CA GLU A 193 4.38 27.82 -10.68
C GLU A 193 4.41 29.26 -11.16
N SER A 194 3.93 30.19 -10.33
CA SER A 194 3.79 31.60 -10.71
C SER A 194 5.12 32.36 -10.64
N LEU A 195 6.17 31.73 -10.10
CA LEU A 195 7.51 32.27 -10.07
C LEU A 195 8.15 32.21 -11.46
N ARG A 196 8.44 33.39 -12.02
CA ARG A 196 9.16 33.52 -13.29
C ARG A 196 10.53 32.84 -13.19
N ASP A 197 10.87 32.00 -14.17
CA ASP A 197 12.14 31.27 -14.23
C ASP A 197 13.36 32.16 -13.99
N LYS A 198 13.37 33.37 -14.59
CA LYS A 198 14.49 34.31 -14.42
C LYS A 198 14.70 34.72 -12.96
N ALA A 199 13.62 35.03 -12.23
CA ALA A 199 13.72 35.46 -10.84
C ALA A 199 14.17 34.30 -9.94
N PHE A 200 13.59 33.11 -10.17
CA PHE A 200 13.99 31.88 -9.49
C PHE A 200 15.47 31.56 -9.70
N CYS A 201 15.92 31.49 -10.96
CA CYS A 201 17.31 31.16 -11.30
C CYS A 201 18.29 32.21 -10.76
N THR A 202 17.93 33.50 -10.77
CA THR A 202 18.79 34.57 -10.20
C THR A 202 18.97 34.38 -8.70
N LEU A 203 17.89 34.05 -7.98
CA LEU A 203 17.93 33.84 -6.55
C LEU A 203 18.72 32.57 -6.18
N MET A 204 18.55 31.49 -6.94
CA MET A 204 19.26 30.24 -6.71
C MET A 204 20.76 30.33 -7.03
N ALA A 205 21.14 31.15 -8.02
CA ALA A 205 22.53 31.41 -8.39
C ALA A 205 23.31 32.24 -7.35
N ASP A 206 22.63 32.97 -6.47
CA ASP A 206 23.27 33.85 -5.50
C ASP A 206 24.11 33.04 -4.47
N SER A 207 25.12 33.66 -3.88
CA SER A 207 26.04 33.02 -2.93
C SER A 207 25.50 32.92 -1.49
N MET A 208 24.24 33.30 -1.29
CA MET A 208 23.60 33.32 0.03
C MET A 208 23.34 31.91 0.60
N PRO A 209 23.23 31.77 1.93
CA PRO A 209 22.82 30.52 2.56
C PRO A 209 21.46 30.02 2.08
N THR A 210 21.30 28.69 2.05
CA THR A 210 20.08 28.00 1.61
C THR A 210 18.82 28.50 2.30
N HIS A 211 18.85 28.75 3.62
CA HIS A 211 17.74 29.33 4.35
C HIS A 211 17.35 30.73 3.83
N THR A 212 18.33 31.63 3.62
CA THR A 212 18.07 32.99 3.13
C THR A 212 17.51 32.98 1.71
N LYS A 213 17.98 32.06 0.86
CA LYS A 213 17.39 31.83 -0.47
C LYS A 213 15.92 31.43 -0.35
N LEU A 214 15.61 30.46 0.50
CA LEU A 214 14.24 30.00 0.70
C LEU A 214 13.33 31.11 1.27
N GLN A 215 13.80 31.90 2.24
CA GLN A 215 13.04 33.04 2.77
C GLN A 215 12.68 34.06 1.68
N ARG A 216 13.66 34.42 0.84
CA ARG A 216 13.43 35.35 -0.27
C ARG A 216 12.49 34.75 -1.32
N LEU A 217 12.58 33.44 -1.56
CA LEU A 217 11.70 32.74 -2.49
C LEU A 217 10.25 32.77 -2.01
N MET A 218 10.03 32.51 -0.71
CA MET A 218 8.71 32.55 -0.10
C MET A 218 8.11 33.95 -0.13
N LYS A 219 8.92 34.98 0.15
CA LYS A 219 8.47 36.37 0.05
C LYS A 219 8.03 36.72 -1.37
N LEU A 220 8.85 36.35 -2.37
CA LEU A 220 8.51 36.55 -3.80
C LEU A 220 7.23 35.80 -4.19
N ALA A 221 7.04 34.57 -3.70
CA ALA A 221 5.83 33.81 -3.96
C ALA A 221 4.59 34.47 -3.32
N GLY A 222 4.70 34.91 -2.06
CA GLY A 222 3.63 35.59 -1.32
C GLY A 222 3.19 36.92 -1.95
N GLU A 223 4.13 37.69 -2.48
CA GLU A 223 3.85 38.94 -3.21
C GLU A 223 3.02 38.71 -4.48
N ILE A 224 3.11 37.53 -5.12
CA ILE A 224 2.42 37.22 -6.38
C ILE A 224 0.99 36.73 -6.15
N ARG A 225 0.71 35.97 -5.08
CA ARG A 225 -0.56 35.26 -4.89
C ARG A 225 -1.31 35.56 -3.58
N SER A 226 -1.06 36.69 -2.92
CA SER A 226 -1.75 37.07 -1.67
C SER A 226 -1.58 36.00 -0.59
N GLU A 227 -0.38 35.90 -0.02
CA GLU A 227 -0.05 35.20 1.24
C GLU A 227 -0.77 33.84 1.43
N GLN A 228 -0.87 33.03 0.37
CA GLN A 228 -1.39 31.68 0.51
C GLN A 228 -0.46 30.84 1.39
N PRO A 229 -1.00 30.04 2.33
CA PRO A 229 -0.21 29.11 3.12
C PRO A 229 0.62 28.19 2.22
N ALA A 230 1.90 28.05 2.54
CA ALA A 230 2.80 27.19 1.79
C ALA A 230 3.93 26.70 2.69
N ALA A 231 4.37 25.46 2.47
CA ALA A 231 5.58 24.90 3.03
C ALA A 231 6.55 24.53 1.89
N ALA A 232 7.84 24.67 2.16
CA ALA A 232 8.88 24.32 1.21
C ALA A 232 10.17 23.87 1.87
N HIS A 233 10.91 23.05 1.14
CA HIS A 233 12.29 22.64 1.38
C HIS A 233 13.17 23.06 0.21
N LEU A 234 14.38 23.50 0.54
CA LEU A 234 15.45 23.68 -0.42
C LEU A 234 16.65 22.87 0.04
N ILE A 235 17.17 22.03 -0.85
CA ILE A 235 18.31 21.15 -0.62
C ILE A 235 19.39 21.53 -1.63
N ALA A 236 20.59 21.83 -1.17
CA ALA A 236 21.74 22.16 -2.02
C ALA A 236 22.80 21.06 -1.90
N PHE A 237 23.21 20.49 -3.03
CA PHE A 237 24.16 19.39 -3.08
C PHE A 237 25.59 19.86 -3.29
N TYR A 238 26.53 19.23 -2.58
CA TYR A 238 27.95 19.52 -2.66
C TYR A 238 28.78 18.31 -2.24
N ASN A 239 30.06 18.26 -2.59
CA ASN A 239 30.97 17.15 -2.28
C ASN A 239 30.42 15.79 -2.76
N LEU A 240 29.87 15.74 -3.96
CA LEU A 240 29.39 14.53 -4.61
C LEU A 240 30.47 13.94 -5.52
N ASP A 241 30.64 12.62 -5.45
CA ASP A 241 31.62 11.90 -6.28
C ASP A 241 31.17 11.78 -7.75
N GLN A 242 29.86 11.87 -7.99
CA GLN A 242 29.28 11.73 -9.33
C GLN A 242 29.43 13.01 -10.18
N THR A 243 29.75 12.82 -11.45
CA THR A 243 29.97 13.90 -12.43
C THR A 243 28.82 14.04 -13.45
N GLU A 244 27.98 13.02 -13.56
CA GLU A 244 26.85 12.98 -14.50
C GLU A 244 25.52 13.06 -13.76
N ARG A 245 24.61 13.89 -14.30
CA ARG A 245 23.24 14.02 -13.79
C ARG A 245 22.36 12.96 -14.44
N SER A 246 21.45 12.38 -13.67
CA SER A 246 20.34 11.57 -14.19
C SER A 246 19.05 11.94 -13.49
N PHE A 247 17.97 12.15 -14.24
CA PHE A 247 16.63 12.37 -13.70
C PHE A 247 15.59 12.10 -14.79
N ALA A 248 14.43 11.56 -14.40
CA ALA A 248 13.26 11.51 -15.28
C ALA A 248 12.22 12.50 -14.77
N ALA A 249 11.50 13.13 -15.68
CA ALA A 249 10.25 13.78 -15.31
C ALA A 249 9.29 12.71 -14.77
N GLY A 250 8.71 12.95 -13.60
CA GLY A 250 7.74 12.06 -13.02
C GLY A 250 6.47 12.00 -13.87
N LYS A 251 5.90 10.81 -14.06
CA LYS A 251 4.57 10.64 -14.68
C LYS A 251 3.51 10.68 -13.58
N THR A 252 2.53 11.58 -13.70
CA THR A 252 1.35 11.56 -12.83
C THR A 252 0.61 10.24 -13.05
N PRO A 253 0.20 9.51 -12.00
CA PRO A 253 -0.61 8.31 -12.15
C PRO A 253 -1.89 8.70 -12.90
N ALA A 254 -2.10 8.06 -14.05
CA ALA A 254 -3.31 8.24 -14.83
C ALA A 254 -4.49 7.71 -14.00
N GLY A 255 -5.41 8.59 -13.59
CA GLY A 255 -6.72 8.15 -13.17
C GLY A 255 -7.43 7.44 -14.35
N PRO A 256 -8.46 6.62 -14.10
CA PRO A 256 -9.22 6.01 -15.19
C PRO A 256 -9.74 7.12 -16.10
N SER A 257 -9.48 6.97 -17.40
CA SER A 257 -9.82 7.95 -18.42
C SER A 257 -11.31 8.26 -18.40
N VAL A 258 -11.71 9.46 -18.82
CA VAL A 258 -13.13 9.83 -18.97
C VAL A 258 -13.86 8.81 -19.87
N ARG A 259 -13.16 8.20 -20.83
CA ARG A 259 -13.69 7.09 -21.65
C ARG A 259 -14.00 5.85 -20.83
N GLU A 260 -13.12 5.42 -19.94
CA GLU A 260 -13.37 4.28 -19.04
C GLU A 260 -14.48 4.59 -18.02
N ARG A 261 -14.64 5.85 -17.58
CA ARG A 261 -15.80 6.27 -16.76
C ARG A 261 -17.11 6.24 -17.54
N ILE A 262 -17.10 6.59 -18.83
CA ILE A 262 -18.27 6.50 -19.71
C ILE A 262 -18.58 5.02 -20.01
N GLN A 263 -17.57 4.19 -20.26
CA GLN A 263 -17.72 2.74 -20.45
C GLN A 263 -18.29 2.08 -19.20
N ALA A 264 -17.76 2.41 -18.00
CA ALA A 264 -18.26 1.91 -16.72
C ALA A 264 -19.67 2.44 -16.40
N LYS A 265 -20.02 3.69 -16.81
CA LYS A 265 -21.40 4.20 -16.73
C LYS A 265 -22.36 3.56 -17.74
N ILE A 266 -21.85 3.05 -18.87
CA ILE A 266 -22.62 2.31 -19.86
C ILE A 266 -22.83 0.86 -19.39
N GLU A 267 -21.88 0.30 -18.63
CA GLU A 267 -22.00 -1.03 -17.99
C GLU A 267 -22.83 -1.00 -16.68
N GLU A 268 -22.99 0.17 -16.04
CA GLU A 268 -23.93 0.33 -14.93
C GLU A 268 -25.40 0.42 -15.37
N ARG A 269 -26.01 -0.77 -15.42
CA ARG A 269 -27.45 -1.09 -15.31
C ARG A 269 -28.36 -0.66 -16.48
N PRO A 270 -29.19 -1.59 -17.03
CA PRO A 270 -30.28 -1.20 -17.90
C PRO A 270 -31.33 -0.41 -17.09
N LYS A 271 -31.39 0.91 -17.30
CA LYS A 271 -32.37 1.84 -16.69
C LYS A 271 -33.83 1.60 -17.09
N ASN A 272 -34.12 0.57 -17.90
CA ASN A 272 -35.46 0.31 -18.38
C ASN A 272 -36.16 -0.72 -17.46
N LYS A 273 -37.16 -0.27 -16.68
CA LYS A 273 -37.93 -1.10 -15.71
C LYS A 273 -38.46 -2.39 -16.35
N ASN A 274 -38.79 -2.36 -17.64
CA ASN A 274 -39.33 -3.50 -18.37
C ASN A 274 -38.26 -4.58 -18.60
N VAL A 275 -37.02 -4.21 -18.92
CA VAL A 275 -35.91 -5.16 -19.15
C VAL A 275 -35.48 -5.81 -17.83
N ARG A 276 -35.46 -5.05 -16.74
CA ARG A 276 -35.19 -5.58 -15.40
C ARG A 276 -36.24 -6.62 -14.98
N ASN A 277 -37.52 -6.33 -15.22
CA ASN A 277 -38.59 -7.27 -14.88
C ASN A 277 -38.56 -8.53 -15.74
N VAL A 278 -38.19 -8.41 -17.03
CA VAL A 278 -38.00 -9.58 -17.92
C VAL A 278 -36.82 -10.43 -17.45
N LEU A 279 -35.68 -9.83 -17.07
CA LEU A 279 -34.52 -10.58 -16.56
C LEU A 279 -34.79 -11.25 -15.21
N ILE A 280 -35.53 -10.59 -14.32
CA ILE A 280 -35.97 -11.21 -13.06
C ILE A 280 -36.93 -12.37 -13.35
N ALA A 281 -37.90 -12.21 -14.26
CA ALA A 281 -38.81 -13.27 -14.65
C ALA A 281 -38.06 -14.46 -15.28
N LEU A 282 -37.05 -14.20 -16.13
CA LEU A 282 -36.22 -15.22 -16.74
C LEU A 282 -35.38 -15.97 -15.68
N GLY A 283 -34.79 -15.24 -14.72
CA GLY A 283 -34.04 -15.84 -13.61
C GLY A 283 -34.91 -16.72 -12.70
N VAL A 284 -36.13 -16.27 -12.39
CA VAL A 284 -37.12 -17.08 -11.65
C VAL A 284 -37.51 -18.32 -12.46
N LEU A 285 -37.71 -18.20 -13.77
CA LEU A 285 -38.07 -19.32 -14.62
C LEU A 285 -36.95 -20.36 -14.74
N ILE A 286 -35.68 -19.91 -14.77
CA ILE A 286 -34.50 -20.79 -14.70
C ILE A 286 -34.44 -21.50 -13.35
N LEU A 287 -34.69 -20.79 -12.24
CA LEU A 287 -34.73 -21.41 -10.91
C LEU A 287 -35.85 -22.45 -10.78
N VAL A 288 -37.04 -22.16 -11.31
CA VAL A 288 -38.16 -23.11 -11.35
C VAL A 288 -37.81 -24.32 -12.21
N TYR A 289 -37.17 -24.12 -13.36
CA TYR A 289 -36.71 -25.22 -14.22
C TYR A 289 -35.64 -26.06 -13.52
N MET A 290 -34.66 -25.44 -12.86
CA MET A 290 -33.65 -26.16 -12.09
C MET A 290 -34.28 -26.94 -10.94
N PHE A 291 -35.29 -26.39 -10.26
CA PHE A 291 -36.02 -27.11 -9.22
C PHE A 291 -36.81 -28.29 -9.78
N TYR A 292 -37.42 -28.12 -10.95
CA TYR A 292 -38.09 -29.20 -11.67
C TYR A 292 -37.08 -30.29 -12.07
N ASP A 293 -35.91 -29.92 -12.57
CA ASP A 293 -34.89 -30.88 -13.03
C ASP A 293 -34.16 -31.58 -11.88
N LEU A 294 -34.00 -30.92 -10.72
CA LEU A 294 -33.39 -31.53 -9.52
C LEU A 294 -34.34 -32.44 -8.74
N PHE A 295 -35.65 -32.16 -8.74
CA PHE A 295 -36.59 -32.85 -7.84
C PHE A 295 -37.69 -33.65 -8.54
N LEU A 296 -38.06 -33.32 -9.78
CA LEU A 296 -39.13 -34.01 -10.52
C LEU A 296 -38.59 -34.87 -11.67
N ASN A 297 -37.43 -34.51 -12.23
CA ASN A 297 -36.80 -35.26 -13.30
C ASN A 297 -35.62 -36.06 -12.74
N ASN A 298 -35.74 -37.38 -12.70
CA ASN A 298 -34.76 -38.25 -12.07
C ASN A 298 -34.01 -39.07 -13.14
N PRO A 299 -32.96 -38.57 -13.80
CA PRO A 299 -32.12 -39.39 -14.65
C PRO A 299 -30.91 -39.87 -13.84
N ASN A 300 -31.02 -41.11 -13.39
CA ASN A 300 -29.95 -42.13 -13.30
C ASN A 300 -29.90 -42.82 -11.93
N LYS A 301 -30.39 -44.06 -11.94
CA LYS A 301 -30.14 -45.07 -10.92
C LYS A 301 -28.62 -45.23 -10.71
N PRO A 302 -28.13 -45.35 -9.47
CA PRO A 302 -26.72 -45.61 -9.22
C PRO A 302 -26.33 -46.98 -9.81
N VAL A 303 -25.33 -46.96 -10.70
CA VAL A 303 -24.65 -48.16 -11.19
C VAL A 303 -23.77 -48.67 -10.06
N ASN A 304 -24.10 -49.85 -9.53
CA ASN A 304 -23.26 -50.58 -8.59
C ASN A 304 -21.94 -50.97 -9.27
N VAL A 305 -20.84 -50.31 -8.90
CA VAL A 305 -19.49 -50.80 -9.17
C VAL A 305 -19.16 -51.82 -8.08
N ARG A 306 -19.05 -53.10 -8.46
CA ARG A 306 -18.51 -54.16 -7.60
C ARG A 306 -17.00 -53.95 -7.48
N ILE A 307 -16.52 -53.73 -6.26
CA ILE A 307 -15.10 -53.83 -5.91
C ILE A 307 -14.85 -55.32 -5.58
N PRO A 308 -13.83 -55.98 -6.17
CA PRO A 308 -13.45 -57.33 -5.78
C PRO A 308 -13.02 -57.37 -4.32
N GLU A 309 -13.63 -58.31 -3.62
CA GLU A 309 -13.46 -58.68 -2.22
C GLU A 309 -12.11 -59.39 -2.04
N GLU A 310 -11.08 -58.66 -1.59
CA GLU A 310 -9.98 -59.23 -0.82
C GLU A 310 -9.20 -58.12 -0.11
N ALA A 311 -8.87 -58.39 1.15
CA ALA A 311 -8.22 -57.54 2.14
C ALA A 311 -9.14 -56.70 3.04
N ALA A 312 -9.11 -57.10 4.32
CA ALA A 312 -9.55 -56.40 5.53
C ALA A 312 -10.93 -56.77 6.09
N ALA A 313 -11.13 -58.07 6.31
CA ALA A 313 -11.67 -58.51 7.60
C ALA A 313 -10.65 -58.22 8.73
N VAL A 314 -11.15 -58.18 9.97
CA VAL A 314 -10.52 -57.75 11.24
C VAL A 314 -10.51 -56.22 11.38
N VAL A 315 -11.37 -55.57 12.17
CA VAL A 315 -11.80 -55.89 13.54
C VAL A 315 -13.28 -55.49 13.72
N ASP A 316 -14.10 -56.46 14.08
CA ASP A 316 -15.39 -56.27 14.76
C ASP A 316 -15.13 -56.30 16.27
N SER A 317 -15.60 -55.29 17.00
CA SER A 317 -16.27 -55.47 18.29
C SER A 317 -16.53 -54.13 19.00
N LEU A 318 -17.83 -53.82 19.19
CA LEU A 318 -18.49 -53.37 20.43
C LEU A 318 -18.01 -52.02 21.05
N SER A 319 -18.85 -51.10 21.55
CA SER A 319 -20.22 -51.18 22.08
C SER A 319 -20.74 -49.77 22.35
N LEU A 320 -22.05 -49.56 22.15
CA LEU A 320 -22.84 -48.50 22.78
C LEU A 320 -22.99 -48.78 24.28
N VAL A 321 -22.59 -47.84 25.13
CA VAL A 321 -23.11 -47.69 26.50
C VAL A 321 -23.35 -46.21 26.75
N ASP A 322 -24.56 -45.94 27.22
CA ASP A 322 -25.10 -44.66 27.67
C ASP A 322 -24.70 -44.40 29.14
N VAL A 323 -24.93 -43.17 29.62
CA VAL A 323 -24.91 -42.68 31.03
C VAL A 323 -23.78 -41.69 31.40
N THR A 324 -24.25 -40.45 31.62
CA THR A 324 -23.79 -39.35 32.48
C THR A 324 -22.61 -39.57 33.43
N GLN A 325 -21.62 -38.67 33.40
CA GLN A 325 -21.26 -37.70 34.45
C GLN A 325 -19.89 -37.05 34.16
N THR A 326 -19.78 -35.79 34.61
CA THR A 326 -18.60 -34.94 34.73
C THR A 326 -17.26 -35.64 34.93
N GLY A 327 -16.29 -35.27 34.10
CA GLY A 327 -14.87 -35.53 34.31
C GLY A 327 -14.07 -34.98 33.13
N GLU A 328 -13.33 -33.88 33.35
CA GLU A 328 -12.23 -33.49 32.47
C GLU A 328 -11.23 -34.64 32.43
N VAL A 329 -11.28 -35.44 31.37
CA VAL A 329 -10.20 -36.34 31.00
C VAL A 329 -9.31 -35.55 30.07
N GLN A 330 -8.14 -35.13 30.56
CA GLN A 330 -7.02 -34.73 29.71
C GLN A 330 -6.67 -35.92 28.82
N ALA A 331 -7.27 -35.97 27.63
CA ALA A 331 -6.80 -36.79 26.55
C ALA A 331 -5.42 -36.26 26.16
N ALA A 332 -4.43 -37.15 26.15
CA ALA A 332 -3.10 -36.86 25.62
C ALA A 332 -3.25 -36.19 24.25
N ALA A 333 -2.54 -35.07 24.05
CA ALA A 333 -2.70 -34.20 22.89
C ALA A 333 -2.16 -34.86 21.62
N THR A 334 -2.90 -35.79 21.01
CA THR A 334 -2.50 -36.43 19.75
C THR A 334 -2.47 -35.41 18.62
N LEU A 335 -1.32 -35.24 17.98
CA LEU A 335 -1.18 -34.41 16.79
C LEU A 335 -1.93 -35.04 15.60
N PRO A 336 -2.60 -34.22 14.77
CA PRO A 336 -3.29 -34.71 13.58
C PRO A 336 -2.30 -35.04 12.45
N ASP A 337 -2.64 -36.05 11.64
CA ASP A 337 -1.88 -36.44 10.44
C ASP A 337 -2.01 -35.41 9.30
N ASP A 338 -1.04 -35.45 8.38
CA ASP A 338 -1.04 -34.60 7.20
C ASP A 338 -2.14 -35.00 6.20
N VAL A 339 -2.66 -34.02 5.46
CA VAL A 339 -3.74 -34.22 4.49
C VAL A 339 -3.25 -34.00 3.06
N GLU A 340 -3.61 -34.91 2.16
CA GLU A 340 -3.31 -34.78 0.74
C GLU A 340 -4.30 -33.84 0.04
N TYR A 341 -3.78 -32.93 -0.79
CA TYR A 341 -4.57 -31.96 -1.55
C TYR A 341 -4.11 -31.91 -3.02
N ILE A 342 -5.07 -31.91 -3.96
CA ILE A 342 -4.79 -31.73 -5.39
C ILE A 342 -5.17 -30.30 -5.77
N VAL A 343 -4.22 -29.53 -6.29
CA VAL A 343 -4.41 -28.12 -6.69
C VAL A 343 -5.35 -28.04 -7.89
N ARG A 344 -6.46 -27.32 -7.73
CA ARG A 344 -7.46 -27.08 -8.78
C ARG A 344 -7.13 -25.83 -9.59
N SER A 345 -7.72 -25.72 -10.77
CA SER A 345 -7.55 -24.52 -11.61
C SER A 345 -8.14 -23.30 -10.90
N GLY A 346 -7.36 -22.23 -10.76
CA GLY A 346 -7.75 -21.00 -10.06
C GLY A 346 -7.56 -21.02 -8.55
N ASP A 347 -6.95 -22.06 -7.98
CA ASP A 347 -6.57 -22.04 -6.57
C ASP A 347 -5.48 -21.01 -6.28
N THR A 348 -5.63 -20.33 -5.16
CA THR A 348 -4.67 -19.36 -4.62
C THR A 348 -4.31 -19.77 -3.20
N TRP A 349 -3.23 -19.21 -2.65
CA TRP A 349 -2.93 -19.42 -1.23
C TRP A 349 -4.10 -19.04 -0.30
N GLY A 350 -4.88 -18.03 -0.69
CA GLY A 350 -6.10 -17.66 0.04
C GLY A 350 -7.21 -18.73 -0.02
N SER A 351 -7.38 -19.45 -1.14
CA SER A 351 -8.36 -20.54 -1.23
C SER A 351 -7.94 -21.74 -0.37
N ILE A 352 -6.66 -22.12 -0.43
CA ILE A 352 -6.09 -23.21 0.37
C ILE A 352 -6.15 -22.86 1.87
N TYR A 353 -5.79 -21.63 2.24
CA TYR A 353 -5.87 -21.16 3.63
C TYR A 353 -7.29 -21.21 4.19
N ARG A 354 -8.32 -20.79 3.43
CA ARG A 354 -9.72 -20.87 3.91
C ARG A 354 -10.20 -22.28 4.20
N ASN A 355 -9.64 -23.30 3.56
CA ASN A 355 -10.07 -24.68 3.70
C ASN A 355 -9.35 -25.45 4.83
N TYR A 356 -8.09 -25.09 5.07
CA TYR A 356 -7.20 -25.81 5.99
C TYR A 356 -6.71 -24.97 7.18
N GLU A 357 -6.81 -23.64 7.09
CA GLU A 357 -6.26 -22.67 8.05
C GLU A 357 -4.79 -22.93 8.38
N VAL A 358 -4.05 -23.43 7.38
CA VAL A 358 -2.61 -23.65 7.46
C VAL A 358 -1.94 -22.56 6.63
N CYS A 359 -1.04 -21.84 7.28
CA CYS A 359 -0.23 -20.82 6.62
C CYS A 359 0.62 -21.43 5.48
N SER A 360 0.68 -20.73 4.33
CA SER A 360 1.38 -21.16 3.12
C SER A 360 2.85 -21.51 3.36
N TRP A 361 3.52 -20.83 4.30
CA TRP A 361 4.90 -21.10 4.67
C TRP A 361 5.12 -22.56 5.11
N PHE A 362 4.22 -23.13 5.93
CA PHE A 362 4.33 -24.52 6.39
C PHE A 362 4.11 -25.52 5.25
N ILE A 363 3.25 -25.19 4.29
CA ILE A 363 2.99 -26.03 3.12
C ILE A 363 4.19 -25.99 2.17
N LYS A 364 4.76 -24.80 1.92
CA LYS A 364 5.94 -24.61 1.05
C LYS A 364 7.17 -25.34 1.58
N ASN A 365 7.42 -25.25 2.88
CA ASN A 365 8.59 -25.83 3.53
C ASN A 365 8.38 -27.30 3.96
N HIS A 366 7.27 -27.92 3.57
CA HIS A 366 7.08 -29.35 3.81
C HIS A 366 7.97 -30.17 2.87
N PRO A 367 8.78 -31.14 3.35
CA PRO A 367 9.71 -31.90 2.51
C PRO A 367 9.06 -32.55 1.28
N ALA A 368 7.84 -33.05 1.43
CA ALA A 368 7.09 -33.69 0.34
C ALA A 368 6.57 -32.71 -0.72
N ASN A 369 6.68 -31.39 -0.51
CA ASN A 369 6.21 -30.35 -1.44
C ASN A 369 7.34 -29.62 -2.17
N ALA A 370 8.59 -29.98 -1.91
CA ALA A 370 9.74 -29.39 -2.58
C ALA A 370 9.61 -29.49 -4.12
N GLY A 371 9.75 -28.36 -4.82
CA GLY A 371 9.69 -28.29 -6.28
C GLY A 371 8.29 -28.36 -6.91
N LYS A 372 7.21 -28.22 -6.11
CA LYS A 372 5.81 -28.24 -6.62
C LYS A 372 5.20 -26.84 -6.81
N PHE A 373 6.03 -25.81 -6.80
CA PHE A 373 5.62 -24.41 -6.91
C PHE A 373 6.23 -23.77 -8.15
N ASP A 374 5.57 -22.77 -8.70
CA ASP A 374 6.09 -21.98 -9.82
C ASP A 374 7.17 -20.98 -9.37
N PRO A 375 7.82 -20.22 -10.29
CA PRO A 375 8.85 -19.24 -9.93
C PRO A 375 8.39 -18.15 -8.96
N ASP A 376 7.08 -17.85 -8.92
CA ASP A 376 6.47 -16.88 -8.01
C ASP A 376 5.96 -17.55 -6.71
N GLU A 377 6.38 -18.79 -6.47
CA GLU A 377 6.02 -19.64 -5.34
C GLU A 377 4.50 -19.88 -5.16
N ASN A 378 3.75 -19.90 -6.25
CA ASN A 378 2.33 -20.26 -6.27
C ASN A 378 2.12 -21.77 -6.51
N PRO A 379 1.00 -22.33 -6.03
CA PRO A 379 0.69 -23.75 -6.22
C PRO A 379 0.41 -24.04 -7.70
N VAL A 380 1.11 -25.04 -8.26
CA VAL A 380 0.97 -25.42 -9.67
C VAL A 380 -0.25 -26.31 -9.87
N TYR A 381 -1.06 -26.03 -10.90
CA TYR A 381 -2.25 -26.81 -11.24
C TYR A 381 -1.95 -28.33 -11.35
N ASN A 382 -2.87 -29.15 -10.84
CA ASN A 382 -2.80 -30.61 -10.87
C ASN A 382 -1.58 -31.21 -10.13
N THR A 383 -0.93 -30.44 -9.26
CA THR A 383 0.08 -30.98 -8.35
C THR A 383 -0.55 -31.45 -7.03
N LYS A 384 0.04 -32.50 -6.46
CA LYS A 384 -0.37 -33.05 -5.16
C LYS A 384 0.47 -32.41 -4.06
N LEU A 385 -0.17 -31.60 -3.22
CA LEU A 385 0.43 -30.98 -2.04
C LEU A 385 0.08 -31.76 -0.78
N ILE A 386 1.02 -31.80 0.16
CA ILE A 386 0.81 -32.28 1.52
C ILE A 386 0.54 -31.08 2.42
N ILE A 387 -0.60 -31.07 3.09
CA ILE A 387 -1.02 -30.00 3.99
C ILE A 387 -0.74 -30.44 5.43
N PRO A 388 0.23 -29.81 6.14
CA PRO A 388 0.56 -30.20 7.50
C PRO A 388 -0.44 -29.64 8.51
N VAL A 389 -1.51 -30.40 8.76
CA VAL A 389 -2.66 -29.97 9.56
C VAL A 389 -2.31 -29.75 11.03
N ARG A 390 -1.20 -30.33 11.51
CA ARG A 390 -0.65 -30.04 12.84
C ARG A 390 -0.32 -28.55 13.09
N TYR A 391 -0.19 -27.76 12.03
CA TYR A 391 0.01 -26.31 12.07
C TYR A 391 -1.26 -25.51 11.71
N SER A 392 -2.43 -26.14 11.75
CA SER A 392 -3.71 -25.51 11.45
C SER A 392 -4.20 -24.64 12.61
N GLY A 393 -4.72 -23.46 12.29
CA GLY A 393 -5.47 -22.58 13.20
C GLY A 393 -6.90 -23.04 13.48
N SER A 394 -7.34 -24.15 12.86
CA SER A 394 -8.71 -24.64 12.97
C SER A 394 -8.88 -25.60 14.14
N LYS A 395 -9.78 -25.26 15.07
CA LYS A 395 -10.10 -26.10 16.23
C LYS A 395 -10.60 -27.50 15.85
N SER A 396 -11.30 -27.64 14.72
CA SER A 396 -11.80 -28.95 14.26
C SER A 396 -10.70 -29.87 13.74
N ARG A 397 -9.58 -29.29 13.27
CA ARG A 397 -8.48 -30.02 12.65
C ARG A 397 -7.27 -30.19 13.56
N ASN A 398 -7.03 -29.21 14.44
CA ASN A 398 -5.95 -29.22 15.43
C ASN A 398 -6.52 -28.83 16.83
N PRO A 399 -7.33 -29.70 17.46
CA PRO A 399 -8.03 -29.36 18.69
C PRO A 399 -7.09 -28.98 19.84
N SER A 400 -5.88 -29.55 19.84
CA SER A 400 -4.90 -29.39 20.92
C SER A 400 -4.09 -28.08 20.83
N TYR A 401 -3.75 -27.63 19.62
CA TYR A 401 -2.79 -26.53 19.44
C TYR A 401 -3.25 -25.42 18.48
N TYR A 402 -4.51 -25.40 18.03
CA TYR A 402 -5.00 -24.39 17.09
C TYR A 402 -4.74 -22.94 17.52
N GLN A 403 -4.74 -22.67 18.84
CA GLN A 403 -4.48 -21.33 19.39
C GLN A 403 -3.05 -20.81 19.16
N GLU A 404 -2.11 -21.67 18.76
CA GLU A 404 -0.76 -21.26 18.38
C GLU A 404 -0.68 -20.76 16.93
N PHE A 405 -1.70 -21.06 16.12
CA PHE A 405 -1.72 -20.78 14.69
C PHE A 405 -2.80 -19.78 14.28
N THR A 406 -3.22 -18.92 15.22
CA THR A 406 -4.15 -17.82 14.94
C THR A 406 -3.49 -16.74 14.07
N ILE A 407 -4.32 -15.97 13.38
CA ILE A 407 -3.87 -14.85 12.52
C ILE A 407 -2.98 -13.87 13.30
N GLU A 408 -3.24 -13.65 14.58
CA GLU A 408 -2.43 -12.77 15.45
C GLU A 408 -0.99 -13.29 15.63
N LYS A 409 -0.81 -14.61 15.73
CA LYS A 409 0.51 -15.23 15.97
C LYS A 409 1.27 -15.50 14.67
N VAL A 410 0.56 -15.89 13.63
CA VAL A 410 1.11 -16.32 12.32
C VAL A 410 1.25 -15.14 11.35
N GLY A 411 0.42 -14.10 11.51
CA GLY A 411 0.30 -12.97 10.59
C GLY A 411 -0.64 -13.28 9.42
N SER A 412 -1.25 -12.24 8.85
CA SER A 412 -2.22 -12.35 7.73
C SER A 412 -1.63 -12.96 6.46
N SER A 413 -0.31 -12.86 6.27
CA SER A 413 0.42 -13.40 5.14
C SER A 413 1.61 -14.27 5.57
N CYS A 414 1.50 -14.97 6.71
CA CYS A 414 2.57 -15.80 7.27
C CYS A 414 3.84 -15.03 7.71
N GLN A 415 3.79 -13.71 7.82
CA GLN A 415 4.97 -12.86 8.07
C GLN A 415 5.70 -13.16 9.39
N ASN A 416 5.00 -13.76 10.37
CA ASN A 416 5.56 -14.09 11.68
C ASN A 416 6.04 -15.56 11.75
N VAL A 417 5.89 -16.32 10.67
CA VAL A 417 6.27 -17.74 10.61
C VAL A 417 7.61 -17.90 9.90
N ASN A 418 8.53 -18.55 10.59
CA ASN A 418 9.82 -18.96 10.05
C ASN A 418 10.30 -20.24 10.76
N GLU A 419 11.50 -20.70 10.39
CA GLU A 419 12.11 -21.90 10.95
C GLU A 419 12.28 -21.82 12.47
N SER A 420 12.51 -20.63 13.04
CA SER A 420 12.60 -20.43 14.48
C SER A 420 11.24 -20.61 15.17
N PHE A 421 10.15 -20.13 14.56
CA PHE A 421 8.80 -20.34 15.05
C PHE A 421 8.46 -21.83 15.09
N LYS A 422 8.72 -22.54 13.97
CA LYS A 422 8.51 -23.98 13.85
C LYS A 422 9.27 -24.75 14.93
N ARG A 423 10.56 -24.46 15.14
CA ARG A 423 11.38 -25.13 16.17
C ARG A 423 10.90 -24.87 17.58
N ARG A 424 10.43 -23.66 17.90
CA ARG A 424 9.86 -23.35 19.22
C ARG A 424 8.60 -24.14 19.48
N PHE A 425 7.73 -24.25 18.48
CA PHE A 425 6.52 -25.06 18.58
C PHE A 425 6.84 -26.55 18.71
N ASP A 426 7.68 -27.11 17.83
CA ASP A 426 8.05 -28.53 17.87
C ASP A 426 8.66 -28.89 19.25
N ARG A 427 9.49 -28.01 19.84
CA ARG A 427 10.03 -28.20 21.20
C ARG A 427 8.94 -28.16 22.28
N LYS A 428 7.94 -27.30 22.14
CA LYS A 428 6.82 -27.18 23.09
C LYS A 428 5.97 -28.45 23.08
N VAL A 429 5.71 -29.01 21.90
CA VAL A 429 4.96 -30.26 21.77
C VAL A 429 5.77 -31.44 22.32
N SER A 430 7.05 -31.58 21.97
CA SER A 430 7.92 -32.64 22.51
C SER A 430 8.21 -32.56 24.00
N ALA A 431 7.88 -31.44 24.67
CA ALA A 431 7.95 -31.29 26.12
C ALA A 431 6.59 -31.54 26.81
N SER A 432 5.52 -31.70 26.03
CA SER A 432 4.14 -31.93 26.49
C SER A 432 3.68 -33.37 26.28
N ASP A 433 4.39 -34.13 25.42
CA ASP A 433 4.39 -35.59 25.34
C ASP A 433 5.37 -36.20 26.35
#